data_AF-A0A6J4TZC8-F1
#
_entry.id   AF-A0A6J4TZC8-F1
#
_cell.length_a   1.000
_cell.length_b   1.000
_cell.length_c   1.000
_cell.angle_alpha   90.00
_cell.angle_beta   90.00
_cell.angle_gamma   90.00
#
_symmetry.space_group_name_H-M   'P 1'
#
loop_
_entity.id
_entity.type
_entity.pdbx_description
1 polymer ?
#
loop_
_entity_poly.entity_id
_entity_poly.type
_entity_poly.pdbx_seq_one_letter_code
_entity_poly.pdbx_strand_id
1 'polypeptide(L)' 'TFDHVASTLARYIPGVTVDKGFAMADQIHTTGQAIVWTGQKETAELYWEQLSDAGLTMAPLERD' A
#
# COMPACT_ATOMS: atom_id res chain seq x y z
N THR A 1 -5.27 4.15 -11.33
CA THR A 1 -6.45 3.28 -11.55
C THR A 1 -6.44 2.17 -10.50
N PHE A 2 -7.53 1.41 -10.33
CA PHE A 2 -7.57 0.29 -9.37
C PHE A 2 -6.55 -0.80 -9.71
N ASP A 3 -6.37 -1.11 -11.00
CA ASP A 3 -5.40 -2.11 -11.47
C ASP A 3 -3.95 -1.73 -11.11
N HIS A 4 -3.58 -0.45 -11.27
CA HIS A 4 -2.25 0.04 -10.94
C HIS A 4 -1.98 -0.09 -9.44
N VAL A 5 -2.94 0.31 -8.59
CA VAL A 5 -2.82 0.19 -7.13
C VAL A 5 -2.69 -1.28 -6.73
N ALA A 6 -3.60 -2.14 -7.21
CA ALA A 6 -3.60 -3.56 -6.85
C ALA A 6 -2.30 -4.27 -7.26
N SER A 7 -1.83 -4.02 -8.48
CA SER A 7 -0.61 -4.64 -9.02
C SER A 7 0.64 -4.13 -8.31
N THR A 8 0.67 -2.84 -7.95
CA THR A 8 1.80 -2.24 -7.22
C THR A 8 1.88 -2.79 -5.79
N LEU A 9 0.75 -2.87 -5.08
CA LEU A 9 0.71 -3.44 -3.73
C LEU A 9 1.15 -4.90 -3.72
N ALA A 10 0.67 -5.70 -4.69
CA ALA A 10 1.07 -7.10 -4.81
C ALA A 10 2.55 -7.30 -5.17
N ARG A 11 3.18 -6.31 -5.82
CA ARG A 11 4.59 -6.36 -6.19
C ARG A 11 5.52 -6.09 -5.00
N TYR A 12 5.18 -5.14 -4.15
CA TYR A 12 6.08 -4.65 -3.10
C TYR A 12 5.75 -5.18 -1.71
N ILE A 13 4.47 -5.45 -1.42
CA ILE A 13 4.04 -5.81 -0.07
C ILE A 13 3.96 -7.34 0.06
N PRO A 14 4.74 -7.95 0.97
CA PRO A 14 4.71 -9.40 1.15
C PRO A 14 3.34 -9.86 1.65
N GLY A 15 2.82 -10.92 1.04
CA GLY A 15 1.52 -11.50 1.41
C GLY A 15 0.30 -10.81 0.81
N VAL A 16 0.48 -9.72 0.05
CA VAL A 16 -0.56 -9.10 -0.77
C VAL A 16 -0.56 -9.76 -2.15
N THR A 17 -1.68 -10.36 -2.51
CA THR A 17 -1.94 -10.84 -3.87
C THR A 17 -2.63 -9.74 -4.66
N VAL A 18 -2.71 -9.86 -5.99
CA VAL A 18 -3.44 -8.88 -6.83
C VAL A 18 -4.91 -8.75 -6.39
N ASP A 19 -5.56 -9.86 -6.05
CA ASP A 19 -6.93 -9.88 -5.51
C ASP A 19 -7.07 -9.07 -4.20
N LYS A 20 -6.17 -9.29 -3.22
CA LYS A 20 -6.12 -8.47 -2.00
C LYS A 20 -5.80 -7.02 -2.31
N GLY A 21 -4.94 -6.76 -3.29
CA GLY A 21 -4.63 -5.43 -3.77
C GLY A 21 -5.86 -4.71 -4.33
N PHE A 22 -6.76 -5.42 -5.03
CA PHE A 22 -8.03 -4.86 -5.49
C PHE A 22 -8.97 -4.54 -4.33
N ALA A 23 -9.07 -5.41 -3.33
CA ALA A 23 -9.85 -5.12 -2.12
C ALA A 23 -9.33 -3.88 -1.37
N MET A 24 -8.00 -3.72 -1.28
CA MET A 24 -7.38 -2.51 -0.71
C MET A 24 -7.65 -1.27 -1.57
N ALA A 25 -7.56 -1.39 -2.89
CA ALA A 25 -7.82 -0.29 -3.80
C ALA A 25 -9.29 0.18 -3.72
N ASP A 26 -10.23 -0.75 -3.59
CA ASP A 26 -11.64 -0.46 -3.31
C ASP A 26 -11.82 0.28 -1.97
N GLN A 27 -11.15 -0.19 -0.91
CA GLN A 27 -11.18 0.48 0.38
C GLN A 27 -10.62 1.91 0.31
N ILE A 28 -9.51 2.13 -0.40
CA ILE A 28 -8.92 3.46 -0.61
C ILE A 28 -9.90 4.37 -1.36
N HIS A 29 -10.61 3.84 -2.36
CA HIS A 29 -11.59 4.62 -3.10
C HIS A 29 -12.80 5.02 -2.26
N THR A 30 -13.26 4.14 -1.38
CA THR A 30 -14.47 4.35 -0.57
C THR A 30 -14.21 5.13 0.73
N THR A 31 -13.05 4.95 1.36
CA THR A 31 -12.71 5.55 2.66
C THR A 31 -11.62 6.63 2.59
N GLY A 32 -10.96 6.78 1.44
CA GLY A 32 -9.87 7.73 1.21
C GLY A 32 -8.47 7.16 1.51
N GLN A 33 -8.35 6.10 2.31
CA GLN A 33 -7.04 5.52 2.69
C GLN A 33 -7.14 4.05 3.14
N ALA A 34 -6.01 3.35 3.17
CA ALA A 34 -5.92 2.00 3.71
C ALA A 34 -4.54 1.74 4.33
N ILE A 35 -4.51 0.96 5.42
CA ILE A 35 -3.27 0.39 5.94
C ILE A 35 -2.93 -0.83 5.08
N VAL A 36 -1.81 -0.77 4.36
CA VAL A 36 -1.37 -1.84 3.45
C VAL A 36 -0.36 -2.79 4.10
N TRP A 37 0.35 -2.33 5.12
CA TRP A 37 1.32 -3.12 5.87
C TRP A 37 1.55 -2.54 7.28
N THR A 38 1.86 -3.41 8.25
CA THR A 38 2.22 -3.03 9.62
C THR A 38 3.40 -3.85 10.12
N GLY A 39 4.25 -3.25 10.95
CA GLY A 39 5.42 -3.91 11.54
C GLY A 39 6.53 -2.93 11.91
N GLN A 40 7.78 -3.41 11.90
CA GLN A 40 8.94 -2.60 12.28
C GLN A 40 9.09 -1.34 11.41
N LYS A 41 9.41 -0.22 12.04
CA LYS A 41 9.49 1.11 11.42
C LYS A 41 10.41 1.14 10.19
N GLU A 42 11.60 0.57 10.28
CA GLU A 42 12.57 0.55 9.17
C GLU A 42 12.00 -0.18 7.93
N THR A 43 11.26 -1.26 8.14
CA THR A 43 10.61 -2.00 7.04
C THR A 43 9.40 -1.25 6.49
N ALA A 44 8.63 -0.57 7.35
CA ALA A 44 7.55 0.30 6.92
C ALA A 44 8.08 1.45 6.05
N GLU A 45 9.19 2.08 6.45
CA GLU A 45 9.89 3.12 5.68
C GLU A 45 10.31 2.61 4.31
N LEU A 46 10.93 1.43 4.24
CA LEU A 46 11.31 0.81 2.97
C LEU A 46 10.12 0.57 2.02
N TYR A 47 9.00 0.04 2.53
CA TYR A 47 7.82 -0.18 1.69
C TYR A 47 7.16 1.13 1.29
N TRP A 48 7.11 2.10 2.20
CA TRP A 48 6.57 3.42 1.93
C TRP A 48 7.32 4.10 0.78
N GLU A 49 8.66 4.08 0.80
CA GLU A 49 9.48 4.66 -0.25
C GLU A 49 9.25 3.96 -1.61
N GLN A 50 9.20 2.62 -1.63
CA GLN A 50 8.95 1.87 -2.86
C GLN A 50 7.57 2.14 -3.46
N LEU A 51 6.53 2.25 -2.63
CA LEU A 51 5.19 2.58 -3.11
C LEU A 51 5.11 4.01 -3.62
N SER A 52 5.77 4.94 -2.93
CA SER A 52 5.88 6.34 -3.36
C SER A 52 6.60 6.49 -4.70
N ASP A 53 7.74 5.80 -4.89
CA ASP A 53 8.48 5.77 -6.15
C ASP A 53 7.65 5.17 -7.31
N ALA A 54 6.81 4.18 -7.01
CA ALA A 54 5.85 3.61 -7.95
C ALA A 54 4.63 4.52 -8.26
N GLY A 55 4.61 5.74 -7.71
CA GLY A 55 3.62 6.77 -7.98
C GLY A 55 2.35 6.69 -7.13
N LEU A 56 2.36 5.95 -6.02
CA LEU A 56 1.23 5.95 -5.09
C LEU A 56 1.32 7.16 -4.15
N THR A 57 0.17 7.76 -3.86
CA THR A 57 0.08 8.79 -2.82
C THR A 57 0.12 8.13 -1.45
N MET A 58 1.12 8.51 -0.65
CA MET A 58 1.36 7.90 0.65
C MET A 58 1.04 8.86 1.79
N ALA A 59 0.30 8.38 2.78
CA ALA A 59 0.10 9.07 4.05
C ALA A 59 1.36 8.97 4.93
N PRO A 60 1.63 9.93 5.84
CA PRO A 60 2.75 9.82 6.76
C PRO A 60 2.67 8.53 7.58
N LEU A 61 3.82 7.91 7.84
CA LEU A 61 3.89 6.71 8.68
C LEU A 61 3.45 7.02 10.10
N GLU A 62 2.45 6.28 10.58
CA GLU A 62 1.99 6.36 11.96
C GLU A 62 3.05 5.76 12.89
N ARG A 63 3.27 6.44 14.03
CA ARG A 63 4.17 6.00 15.11
C ARG A 63 3.26 5.66 16.30
N ASP A 64 2.73 4.45 16.31
CA ASP A 64 2.15 3.88 17.54
C ASP A 64 3.27 3.39 18.46
#